data_AF-A0A1X7SF49-F1
#
_entry.id   AF-A0A1X7SF49-F1
#
_cell.length_a   1.000
_cell.length_b   1.000
_cell.length_c   1.000
_cell.angle_alpha   90.00
_cell.angle_beta   90.00
_cell.angle_gamma   90.00
#
_symmetry.space_group_name_H-M   'P 1'
#
loop_
_entity.id
_entity.type
_entity.pdbx_description
1 polymer ?
#
loop_
_entity_poly.entity_id
_entity_poly.type
_entity_poly.pdbx_seq_one_letter_code
_entity_poly.pdbx_strand_id
1 'polypeptide(L)'
;MLGTLLDRPIIHKTFEPKYKILIDMCSKELDTVKVLYDQQLASMKSPTGPIVNKNMPKVSGSLRWSQQLHDRIELTMGKLQTLSCISRDSPDTKDVFSKYDEMMNYISSFEADVFTRWASDIETIAKTNLEKPLLVWETKDGKEVLKVNFDPE
;
A
#
# COMPACT_ATOMS: atom_id res chain seq x y z
N MET A 1 -25.88 -1.47 1.74
CA MET A 1 -25.74 -0.35 2.70
C MET A 1 -26.94 -0.38 3.64
N LEU A 2 -26.76 -0.04 4.92
CA LEU A 2 -27.84 0.01 5.92
C LEU A 2 -28.82 1.17 5.68
N GLY A 3 -28.56 2.04 4.70
CA GLY A 3 -29.48 3.08 4.25
C GLY A 3 -29.95 4.00 5.39
N THR A 4 -31.19 4.50 5.27
CA THR A 4 -31.84 5.34 6.29
C THR A 4 -32.35 4.55 7.50
N LEU A 5 -31.98 3.27 7.64
CA LEU A 5 -32.44 2.42 8.74
C LEU A 5 -31.90 2.92 10.09
N LEU A 6 -30.64 3.37 10.11
CA LEU A 6 -29.98 3.87 11.31
C LEU A 6 -30.46 5.28 11.72
N ASP A 7 -31.16 5.99 10.82
CA ASP A 7 -31.79 7.28 11.12
C ASP A 7 -33.11 7.09 11.88
N ARG A 8 -33.65 5.87 11.95
CA ARG A 8 -34.88 5.58 12.71
C ARG A 8 -34.59 5.63 14.22
N PRO A 9 -35.29 6.45 15.02
CA PRO A 9 -34.94 6.71 16.42
C PRO A 9 -34.82 5.46 17.32
N ILE A 10 -35.72 4.49 17.13
CA ILE A 10 -35.74 3.24 17.91
C ILE A 10 -34.49 2.38 17.61
N ILE A 11 -34.12 2.32 16.32
CA ILE A 11 -32.97 1.55 15.87
C ILE A 11 -31.68 2.26 16.30
N HIS A 12 -31.62 3.58 16.12
CA HIS A 12 -30.50 4.41 16.52
C HIS A 12 -30.13 4.18 18.00
N LYS A 13 -31.10 4.31 18.91
CA LYS A 13 -30.90 4.12 20.36
C LYS A 13 -30.40 2.71 20.71
N THR A 14 -30.79 1.70 19.92
CA THR A 14 -30.34 0.31 20.11
C THR A 14 -28.89 0.11 19.65
N PHE A 15 -28.44 0.89 18.66
CA PHE A 15 -27.11 0.79 18.04
C PHE A 15 -26.08 1.76 18.61
N GLU A 16 -26.50 2.83 19.27
CA GLU A 16 -25.66 3.84 19.91
C GLU A 16 -24.46 3.25 20.70
N PRO A 17 -24.62 2.27 21.61
CA PRO A 17 -23.49 1.70 22.33
C PRO A 17 -22.52 0.91 21.45
N LYS A 18 -22.95 0.47 20.26
CA LYS A 18 -22.11 -0.29 19.32
C LYS A 18 -21.22 0.61 18.45
N TYR A 19 -21.52 1.90 18.34
CA TYR A 19 -20.69 2.82 17.54
C TYR A 19 -19.29 2.98 18.13
N LYS A 20 -19.17 3.06 19.46
CA LYS A 20 -17.87 3.10 20.13
C LYS A 20 -17.03 1.86 19.79
N ILE A 21 -17.63 0.67 19.83
CA ILE A 21 -16.96 -0.58 19.47
C ILE A 21 -16.48 -0.53 18.01
N LEU A 22 -17.31 -0.01 17.10
CA LEU A 22 -16.94 0.14 15.69
C LEU A 22 -15.75 1.10 15.50
N ILE A 23 -15.76 2.24 16.19
CA ILE A 23 -14.66 3.22 16.16
C ILE A 23 -13.37 2.58 16.68
N ASP A 24 -13.43 1.86 17.81
CA ASP A 24 -12.29 1.13 18.37
C ASP A 24 -11.75 0.06 17.40
N MET A 25 -12.63 -0.64 16.69
CA MET A 25 -12.25 -1.60 15.65
C MET A 25 -11.54 -0.91 14.47
N CYS A 26 -12.04 0.24 14.00
CA CYS A 26 -11.39 1.03 12.97
C CYS A 26 -10.01 1.54 13.42
N SER A 27 -9.89 2.02 14.66
CA SER A 27 -8.58 2.41 15.22
C SER A 27 -7.59 1.25 15.20
N LYS A 28 -7.99 0.07 15.68
CA LYS A 28 -7.11 -1.12 15.71
C LYS A 28 -6.70 -1.58 14.32
N GLU A 29 -7.59 -1.42 13.35
CA GLU A 29 -7.28 -1.71 11.95
C GLU A 29 -6.21 -0.75 11.40
N LEU A 30 -6.32 0.55 11.69
CA LEU A 30 -5.28 1.54 11.33
C LEU A 30 -3.94 1.22 11.99
N ASP A 31 -3.95 0.83 13.27
CA ASP A 31 -2.73 0.43 13.99
C ASP A 31 -2.08 -0.82 13.34
N THR A 32 -2.90 -1.79 12.91
CA THR A 32 -2.42 -2.98 12.19
C THR A 32 -1.79 -2.62 10.85
N VAL A 33 -2.42 -1.71 10.12
CA VAL A 33 -1.93 -1.22 8.83
C VAL A 33 -0.62 -0.44 9.00
N LYS A 34 -0.47 0.36 10.06
CA LYS A 34 0.80 1.03 10.39
C LYS A 34 1.93 0.03 10.62
N VAL A 35 1.66 -1.06 11.36
CA VAL A 35 2.66 -2.13 11.58
C VAL A 35 3.09 -2.78 10.26
N LEU A 36 2.15 -3.08 9.37
CA LEU A 36 2.46 -3.63 8.04
C LEU A 36 3.31 -2.66 7.20
N TYR A 37 3.01 -1.36 7.29
CA TYR A 37 3.78 -0.33 6.63
C TYR A 37 5.22 -0.27 7.13
N ASP A 38 5.42 -0.27 8.45
CA ASP A 38 6.74 -0.24 9.06
C ASP A 38 7.57 -1.49 8.75
N GLN A 39 6.92 -2.66 8.70
CA GLN A 39 7.56 -3.91 8.28
C GLN A 39 8.06 -3.83 6.83
N GLN A 40 7.27 -3.24 5.92
CA GLN A 40 7.68 -3.06 4.54
C GLN A 40 8.87 -2.09 4.43
N LEU A 41 8.84 -0.97 5.16
CA LEU A 41 9.98 -0.05 5.23
C LEU A 41 11.26 -0.71 5.76
N ALA A 42 11.14 -1.60 6.75
CA ALA A 42 12.26 -2.39 7.23
C ALA A 42 12.77 -3.37 6.16
N SER A 43 11.86 -4.05 5.44
CA SER A 43 12.23 -4.97 4.35
C SER A 43 12.93 -4.27 3.19
N MET A 44 12.56 -3.04 2.86
CA MET A 44 13.24 -2.25 1.83
C MET A 44 14.70 -1.93 2.16
N LYS A 45 15.04 -1.87 3.45
CA LYS A 45 16.43 -1.67 3.91
C LYS A 45 17.21 -2.99 4.00
N SER A 46 16.53 -4.13 3.91
CA SER A 46 17.14 -5.46 3.94
C SER A 46 17.75 -5.80 2.57
N PRO A 47 18.81 -6.63 2.51
CA PRO A 47 19.38 -7.13 1.26
C PRO A 47 18.37 -7.88 0.37
N THR A 48 17.32 -8.44 0.99
CA THR A 48 16.24 -9.15 0.28
C THR A 48 15.33 -8.21 -0.53
N GLY A 49 15.32 -6.91 -0.22
CA GLY A 49 14.46 -5.92 -0.86
C GLY A 49 13.01 -5.94 -0.39
N PRO A 50 12.12 -5.15 -1.03
CA PRO A 50 10.71 -5.06 -0.67
C PRO A 50 9.98 -6.40 -0.89
N ILE A 51 9.02 -6.71 -0.01
CA ILE A 51 8.12 -7.83 -0.22
C ILE A 51 7.12 -7.42 -1.31
N VAL A 52 7.20 -8.07 -2.46
CA VAL A 52 6.34 -7.81 -3.61
C VAL A 52 5.58 -9.05 -4.03
N ASN A 53 4.48 -8.87 -4.75
CA ASN A 53 3.71 -9.98 -5.30
C ASN A 53 4.56 -10.80 -6.28
N LYS A 54 4.25 -12.09 -6.37
CA LYS A 54 4.92 -13.00 -7.31
C LYS A 54 4.82 -12.46 -8.74
N ASN A 55 5.93 -12.54 -9.47
CA ASN A 55 6.06 -12.06 -10.86
C ASN A 55 5.88 -10.54 -11.02
N MET A 56 6.09 -9.74 -9.97
CA MET A 56 6.16 -8.29 -10.10
C MET A 56 7.60 -7.79 -9.92
N PRO A 57 8.06 -6.88 -10.79
CA PRO A 57 9.28 -6.11 -10.56
C PRO A 57 9.22 -5.35 -9.23
N LYS A 58 10.38 -5.03 -8.66
CA LYS A 58 10.49 -4.36 -7.35
C LYS A 58 9.72 -3.04 -7.29
N VAL A 59 9.80 -2.20 -8.33
CA VAL A 59 9.15 -0.88 -8.36
C VAL A 59 7.63 -1.01 -8.45
N SER A 60 7.12 -1.66 -9.51
CA SER A 60 5.69 -1.82 -9.73
C SER A 60 5.02 -2.68 -8.65
N GLY A 61 5.75 -3.67 -8.11
CA GLY A 61 5.30 -4.46 -6.97
C GLY A 61 5.19 -3.64 -5.68
N SER A 62 6.12 -2.72 -5.42
CA SER A 62 6.07 -1.82 -4.26
C SER A 62 4.90 -0.84 -4.35
N LEU A 63 4.69 -0.24 -5.54
CA LEU A 63 3.53 0.63 -5.80
C LEU A 63 2.21 -0.15 -5.75
N ARG A 64 2.19 -1.39 -6.22
CA ARG A 64 0.99 -2.24 -6.10
C ARG A 64 0.68 -2.55 -4.63
N TRP A 65 1.70 -2.82 -3.83
CA TRP A 65 1.54 -3.09 -2.40
C TRP A 65 1.03 -1.84 -1.65
N SER A 66 1.52 -0.64 -1.96
CA SER A 66 1.02 0.59 -1.33
C SER A 66 -0.44 0.85 -1.69
N GLN A 67 -0.81 0.64 -2.96
CA GLN A 67 -2.20 0.74 -3.40
C GLN A 67 -3.10 -0.26 -2.66
N GLN A 68 -2.65 -1.49 -2.43
CA GLN A 68 -3.41 -2.48 -1.65
C GLN A 68 -3.64 -2.01 -0.21
N LEU A 69 -2.65 -1.33 0.38
CA LEU A 69 -2.76 -0.77 1.72
C LEU A 69 -3.75 0.41 1.74
N HIS A 70 -3.65 1.30 0.76
CA HIS A 70 -4.59 2.40 0.55
C HIS A 70 -6.04 1.89 0.45
N ASP A 71 -6.31 0.98 -0.49
CA ASP A 71 -7.64 0.44 -0.76
C ASP A 71 -8.25 -0.25 0.48
N ARG A 72 -7.41 -0.91 1.29
CA ARG A 72 -7.82 -1.56 2.54
C ARG A 72 -8.30 -0.54 3.58
N ILE A 73 -7.56 0.55 3.77
CA ILE A 73 -7.94 1.59 4.72
C ILE A 73 -9.15 2.36 4.20
N GLU A 74 -9.16 2.72 2.91
CA GLU A 74 -10.26 3.44 2.24
C GLU A 74 -11.58 2.67 2.38
N LEU A 75 -11.56 1.34 2.19
CA LEU A 75 -12.74 0.51 2.36
C LEU A 75 -13.27 0.53 3.80
N THR A 76 -12.37 0.54 4.79
CA THR A 76 -12.74 0.49 6.20
C THR A 76 -13.27 1.86 6.67
N MET A 77 -12.56 2.93 6.34
CA MET A 77 -12.90 4.28 6.76
C MET A 77 -14.04 4.87 5.94
N GLY A 78 -14.14 4.56 4.65
CA GLY A 78 -15.28 4.92 3.82
C GLY A 78 -16.60 4.37 4.38
N LYS A 79 -16.61 3.12 4.87
CA LYS A 79 -17.80 2.55 5.55
C LYS A 79 -18.14 3.32 6.84
N LEU A 80 -17.14 3.72 7.61
CA LEU A 80 -17.36 4.51 8.83
C LEU A 80 -17.97 5.88 8.51
N GLN A 81 -17.46 6.55 7.47
CA GLN A 81 -17.94 7.87 7.03
C GLN A 81 -19.35 7.84 6.44
N THR A 82 -19.83 6.70 5.93
CA THR A 82 -21.23 6.59 5.47
C THR A 82 -22.25 6.63 6.61
N LEU A 83 -21.82 6.49 7.87
CA LEU A 83 -22.71 6.52 9.02
C LEU A 83 -22.98 7.98 9.43
N SER A 84 -24.20 8.44 9.19
CA SER A 84 -24.68 9.80 9.51
C SER A 84 -24.47 10.22 10.98
N CYS A 85 -24.41 9.24 11.89
CA CYS A 85 -24.20 9.46 13.31
C CYS A 85 -22.73 9.67 13.72
N ILE A 86 -21.77 9.37 12.84
CA ILE A 86 -20.34 9.49 13.12
C ILE A 86 -19.83 10.78 12.48
N SER A 87 -19.76 11.84 13.29
CA SER A 87 -19.13 13.09 12.88
C SER A 87 -17.63 13.04 13.14
N ARG A 88 -16.83 13.50 12.17
CA ARG A 88 -15.37 13.65 12.27
C ARG A 88 -14.94 14.57 13.42
N ASP A 89 -15.80 15.51 13.78
CA ASP A 89 -15.53 16.50 14.84
C ASP A 89 -15.87 15.99 16.24
N SER A 90 -16.42 14.77 16.35
CA SER A 90 -16.67 14.17 17.66
C SER A 90 -15.33 13.83 18.35
N PRO A 91 -15.16 14.17 19.64
CA PRO A 91 -13.96 13.84 20.39
C PRO A 91 -13.66 12.34 20.38
N ASP A 92 -14.69 11.50 20.32
CA ASP A 92 -14.55 10.03 20.28
C ASP A 92 -13.96 9.51 18.97
N THR A 93 -13.98 10.31 17.89
CA THR A 93 -13.60 9.88 16.54
C THR A 93 -12.39 10.61 15.98
N LYS A 94 -12.07 11.77 16.57
CA LYS A 94 -10.99 12.65 16.12
C LYS A 94 -9.66 11.91 16.00
N ASP A 95 -9.35 11.06 16.97
CA ASP A 95 -8.11 10.28 16.99
C ASP A 95 -8.05 9.29 15.82
N VAL A 96 -9.17 8.63 15.50
CA VAL A 96 -9.24 7.67 14.39
C VAL A 96 -9.08 8.36 13.04
N PHE A 97 -9.73 9.51 12.86
CA PHE A 97 -9.56 10.29 11.62
C PHE A 97 -8.16 10.90 11.50
N SER A 98 -7.54 11.32 12.61
CA SER A 98 -6.15 11.78 12.60
C SER A 98 -5.18 10.66 12.18
N LYS A 99 -5.34 9.45 12.74
CA LYS A 99 -4.54 8.27 12.34
C LYS A 99 -4.74 7.94 10.86
N TYR A 100 -5.97 8.06 10.37
CA TYR A 100 -6.30 7.85 8.97
C TYR A 100 -5.57 8.83 8.05
N ASP A 101 -5.64 10.14 8.33
CA ASP A 101 -4.97 11.16 7.53
C ASP A 101 -3.45 10.97 7.54
N GLU A 102 -2.89 10.65 8.70
CA GLU A 102 -1.46 10.37 8.86
C GLU A 102 -1.05 9.16 8.01
N MET A 103 -1.83 8.06 8.04
CA MET A 103 -1.58 6.89 7.22
C MET A 103 -1.66 7.18 5.72
N MET A 104 -2.62 8.01 5.28
CA MET A 104 -2.71 8.39 3.88
C MET A 104 -1.50 9.21 3.43
N ASN A 105 -1.03 10.13 4.27
CA ASN A 105 0.19 10.88 4.00
C ASN A 105 1.43 9.99 3.92
N TYR A 106 1.55 8.98 4.80
CA TYR A 106 2.64 8.01 4.72
C TYR A 106 2.63 7.23 3.41
N ILE A 107 1.46 6.74 2.99
CA ILE A 107 1.31 5.98 1.74
C ILE A 107 1.66 6.86 0.52
N SER A 108 1.14 8.08 0.45
CA SER A 108 1.43 8.99 -0.67
C SER A 108 2.91 9.39 -0.73
N SER A 109 3.53 9.64 0.43
CA SER A 109 4.97 9.94 0.48
C SER A 109 5.81 8.76 0.02
N PHE A 110 5.44 7.55 0.45
CA PHE A 110 6.09 6.32 0.02
C PHE A 110 6.03 6.12 -1.51
N GLU A 111 4.87 6.32 -2.11
CA GLU A 111 4.69 6.20 -3.56
C GLU A 111 5.54 7.23 -4.33
N ALA A 112 5.56 8.48 -3.84
CA ALA A 112 6.37 9.53 -4.41
C ALA A 112 7.87 9.20 -4.34
N ASP A 113 8.34 8.68 -3.21
CA ASP A 113 9.74 8.29 -3.02
C ASP A 113 10.15 7.14 -3.96
N VAL A 114 9.32 6.10 -4.06
CA VAL A 114 9.56 4.97 -4.97
C VAL A 114 9.59 5.44 -6.42
N PHE A 115 8.63 6.27 -6.83
CA PHE A 115 8.55 6.79 -8.19
C PHE A 115 9.75 7.68 -8.51
N THR A 116 10.10 8.61 -7.63
CA THR A 116 11.20 9.57 -7.85
C THR A 116 12.52 8.84 -8.00
N ARG A 117 12.78 7.83 -7.16
CA ARG A 117 13.99 7.02 -7.26
C ARG A 117 14.04 6.20 -8.55
N TRP A 118 12.93 5.59 -8.95
CA TRP A 118 12.90 4.87 -10.22
C TRP A 118 13.13 5.83 -11.40
N ALA A 119 12.50 7.00 -11.38
CA ALA A 119 12.61 8.00 -12.44
C ALA A 119 14.04 8.59 -12.56
N SER A 120 14.79 8.72 -11.46
CA SER A 120 16.19 9.17 -11.52
C SER A 120 17.12 8.13 -12.14
N ASP A 121 16.83 6.85 -11.92
CA ASP A 121 17.75 5.77 -12.28
C ASP A 121 17.48 5.21 -13.69
N ILE A 122 16.22 5.30 -14.16
CA ILE A 122 15.77 4.62 -15.38
C ILE A 122 16.51 5.06 -16.65
N GLU A 123 16.84 6.34 -16.80
CA GLU A 123 17.54 6.82 -18.00
C GLU A 123 18.95 6.21 -18.10
N THR A 124 19.66 6.18 -16.98
CA THR A 124 21.01 5.62 -16.90
C THR A 124 20.98 4.11 -17.12
N ILE A 125 20.03 3.41 -16.48
CA ILE A 125 19.83 1.96 -16.64
C ILE A 125 19.50 1.62 -18.09
N ALA A 126 18.55 2.35 -18.70
CA ALA A 126 18.13 2.13 -20.07
C ALA A 126 19.30 2.32 -21.04
N LYS A 127 20.05 3.43 -20.92
CA LYS A 127 21.21 3.69 -21.78
C LYS A 127 22.26 2.59 -21.68
N THR A 128 22.61 2.21 -20.44
CA THR A 128 23.61 1.16 -20.18
C THR A 128 23.17 -0.19 -20.76
N ASN A 129 21.89 -0.53 -20.65
CA ASN A 129 21.35 -1.78 -21.18
C ASN A 129 21.20 -1.78 -22.71
N LEU A 130 20.88 -0.64 -23.32
CA LEU A 130 20.80 -0.48 -24.78
C LEU A 130 22.17 -0.58 -25.47
N GLU A 131 23.25 -0.25 -24.78
CA GLU A 131 24.62 -0.38 -25.29
C GLU A 131 25.14 -1.84 -25.28
N LYS A 132 24.46 -2.74 -24.56
CA LYS A 132 24.85 -4.16 -24.49
C LYS A 132 24.42 -4.92 -25.75
N PRO A 133 25.23 -5.88 -26.24
CA PRO A 133 24.84 -6.73 -27.38
C PRO A 133 23.62 -7.61 -27.03
N LEU A 134 22.67 -7.72 -27.95
CA LEU A 134 21.45 -8.55 -27.77
C LEU A 134 21.76 -10.05 -27.68
N LEU A 135 22.79 -10.49 -28.40
CA LEU A 135 23.19 -11.88 -28.51
C LEU A 135 24.63 -12.02 -28.02
N VAL A 136 24.82 -12.90 -27.03
CA VAL A 136 26.12 -13.19 -26.44
C VAL A 136 26.34 -14.69 -26.46
N TRP A 137 27.49 -15.13 -26.97
CA TRP A 137 27.91 -16.52 -26.85
C TRP A 137 28.48 -16.75 -25.44
N GLU A 138 27.94 -17.74 -24.73
CA GLU A 138 28.38 -18.13 -23.39
C GLU A 138 28.74 -19.61 -23.40
N THR A 139 29.87 -19.98 -22.79
CA THR A 139 30.22 -21.40 -22.65
C THR A 139 29.65 -21.91 -21.34
N LYS A 140 28.66 -22.81 -21.41
CA LYS A 140 28.03 -23.45 -20.26
C LYS A 140 28.19 -24.96 -20.35
N ASP A 141 28.74 -25.58 -19.32
CA ASP A 141 29.01 -27.03 -19.26
C ASP A 141 29.80 -27.56 -20.48
N GLY A 142 30.74 -26.77 -20.99
CA GLY A 142 31.57 -27.12 -22.15
C GLY A 142 30.88 -27.00 -23.52
N LYS A 143 29.67 -26.43 -23.59
CA LYS A 143 28.96 -26.14 -24.84
C LYS A 143 28.78 -24.64 -25.04
N GLU A 144 28.97 -24.17 -26.26
CA GLU A 144 28.61 -22.80 -26.63
C GLU A 144 27.09 -22.68 -26.72
N VAL A 145 26.51 -21.81 -25.91
CA VAL A 145 25.09 -21.48 -25.93
C VAL A 145 24.91 -20.02 -26.31
N LEU A 146 23.95 -19.78 -27.20
CA LEU A 146 23.56 -18.42 -27.57
C LEU A 146 22.60 -17.88 -26.50
N LYS A 147 23.05 -16.87 -25.77
CA LYS A 147 22.26 -16.19 -24.74
C LYS A 147 21.74 -14.87 -25.27
N VAL A 148 20.49 -14.59 -24.97
CA VAL A 148 19.87 -13.28 -25.20
C VAL A 148 20.07 -12.40 -23.96
N ASN A 149 20.46 -11.15 -24.19
CA ASN A 149 20.63 -10.14 -23.15
C ASN A 149 19.28 -9.53 -22.71
N PHE A 150 18.35 -10.40 -22.30
CA PHE A 150 17.17 -9.98 -21.54
C PHE A 150 17.54 -10.05 -20.07
N ASP A 151 17.93 -8.90 -19.52
CA ASP A 151 18.11 -8.77 -18.07
C ASP A 151 16.78 -9.12 -17.40
N PRO A 152 16.74 -10.06 -16.42
CA PRO A 152 15.53 -10.34 -15.66
C PRO A 152 15.06 -9.17 -14.79
N GLU A 153 15.87 -8.11 -14.64
CA GLU A 153 15.48 -6.83 -14.00
C GLU A 153 15.34 -5.67 -15.00
#